data_AF-A0AAV2MMC8-F1
#
_entry.id   AF-A0AAV2MMC8-F1
#
_cell.length_a   1.000
_cell.length_b   1.000
_cell.length_c   1.000
_cell.angle_alpha   90.00
_cell.angle_beta   90.00
_cell.angle_gamma   90.00
#
_symmetry.space_group_name_H-M   'P 1'
#
loop_
_entity.id
_entity.type
_entity.pdbx_description
1 polymer ?
#
loop_
_entity_poly.entity_id
_entity_poly.type
_entity_poly.pdbx_seq_one_letter_code
_entity_poly.pdbx_strand_id
1 'polypeptide(L)'
;MEEVMQEVMQEVMEEVMKEVMEEVMEEVMEDVMEEVMEEVMEDVMEEVMEEVMEEVMEEVMEEEVMQEVMEEVMKEVMEEVMEEVMEEVMEEVMEEVMQEVMQEVMEEVMEEVMEVVMRR
;
A
#
# COMPACT_ATOMS: atom_id res chain seq x y z
N MET A 1 -2.28 -30.04 30.20
CA MET A 1 -3.20 -28.87 30.27
C MET A 1 -2.48 -27.66 29.71
N GLU A 2 -1.27 -27.38 30.18
CA GLU A 2 -0.37 -26.38 29.57
C GLU A 2 0.02 -26.71 28.13
N GLU A 3 0.44 -27.95 27.83
CA GLU A 3 0.76 -28.37 26.45
C GLU A 3 -0.44 -28.26 25.49
N VAL A 4 -1.62 -28.72 25.93
CA VAL A 4 -2.87 -28.61 25.15
C VAL A 4 -3.26 -27.14 24.94
N MET A 5 -2.99 -26.26 25.91
CA MET A 5 -3.26 -24.84 25.77
C MET A 5 -2.30 -24.18 24.77
N GLN A 6 -1.02 -24.56 24.78
CA GLN A 6 -0.06 -24.08 23.79
C GLN A 6 -0.39 -24.56 22.38
N GLU A 7 -0.76 -25.84 22.20
CA GLU A 7 -1.17 -26.36 20.88
C GLU A 7 -2.41 -25.63 20.36
N VAL A 8 -3.45 -25.48 21.19
CA VAL A 8 -4.68 -24.76 20.79
C VAL A 8 -4.37 -23.29 20.48
N MET A 9 -3.54 -22.62 21.28
CA MET A 9 -3.17 -21.23 21.02
C MET A 9 -2.38 -21.10 19.72
N GLN A 10 -1.47 -22.02 19.41
CA GLN A 10 -0.74 -22.00 18.13
C GLN A 10 -1.67 -22.24 16.95
N GLU A 11 -2.52 -23.28 17.01
CA GLU A 11 -3.43 -23.60 15.90
C GLU A 11 -4.41 -22.46 15.63
N VAL A 12 -5.04 -21.90 16.68
CA VAL A 12 -5.98 -20.76 16.53
C VAL A 12 -5.26 -19.52 16.03
N MET A 13 -4.08 -19.20 16.57
CA MET A 13 -3.31 -18.05 16.12
C MET A 13 -2.88 -18.19 14.66
N GLU A 14 -2.45 -19.37 14.23
CA GLU A 14 -2.03 -19.61 12.85
C GLU A 14 -3.21 -19.52 11.87
N GLU A 15 -4.37 -20.11 12.20
CA GLU A 15 -5.57 -20.00 11.34
C GLU A 15 -6.09 -18.56 11.28
N VAL A 16 -6.31 -17.92 12.42
CA VAL A 16 -6.88 -16.56 12.47
C VAL A 16 -5.92 -15.55 11.85
N MET A 17 -4.64 -15.60 12.19
CA MET A 17 -3.66 -14.67 11.61
C MET A 17 -3.61 -14.83 10.09
N LYS A 18 -3.67 -16.05 9.57
CA LYS A 18 -3.65 -16.26 8.12
C LYS A 18 -4.91 -15.71 7.45
N GLU A 19 -6.09 -16.00 7.99
CA GLU A 19 -7.36 -15.56 7.40
C GLU A 19 -7.48 -14.03 7.45
N VAL A 20 -7.25 -13.42 8.62
CA VAL A 20 -7.31 -11.97 8.80
C VAL A 20 -6.26 -11.26 7.96
N MET A 21 -5.02 -11.76 7.93
CA MET A 21 -3.98 -11.14 7.13
C MET A 21 -4.25 -11.27 5.63
N GLU A 22 -4.85 -12.35 5.16
CA GLU A 22 -5.22 -12.47 3.74
C GLU A 22 -6.33 -11.48 3.37
N GLU A 23 -7.39 -11.38 4.17
CA GLU A 23 -8.51 -10.45 3.91
C GLU A 23 -8.09 -8.97 4.04
N VAL A 24 -7.43 -8.60 5.14
CA VAL A 24 -7.02 -7.20 5.38
C VAL A 24 -5.99 -6.76 4.35
N MET A 25 -5.03 -7.62 4.00
CA MET A 25 -4.06 -7.27 2.97
C MET A 25 -4.73 -7.10 1.61
N GLU A 26 -5.70 -7.94 1.24
CA GLU A 26 -6.42 -7.76 -0.03
C GLU A 26 -7.19 -6.44 -0.08
N GLU A 27 -7.97 -6.12 0.97
CA GLU A 27 -8.75 -4.88 1.04
C GLU A 27 -7.85 -3.64 1.05
N VAL A 28 -6.86 -3.59 1.93
CA VAL A 28 -5.99 -2.41 2.04
C VAL A 28 -5.16 -2.20 0.78
N MET A 29 -4.69 -3.28 0.16
CA MET A 29 -3.94 -3.18 -1.10
C MET A 29 -4.79 -2.63 -2.23
N GLU A 30 -6.07 -3.02 -2.33
CA GLU A 30 -6.97 -2.49 -3.35
C GLU A 30 -7.23 -1.00 -3.13
N ASP A 31 -7.61 -0.61 -1.91
CA ASP A 31 -7.93 0.78 -1.57
C ASP A 31 -6.72 1.70 -1.73
N VAL A 32 -5.55 1.30 -1.22
CA VAL A 32 -4.33 2.11 -1.29
C VAL A 32 -3.85 2.23 -2.74
N MET A 33 -3.89 1.16 -3.53
CA MET A 33 -3.51 1.27 -4.94
C MET A 33 -4.44 2.19 -5.72
N GLU A 34 -5.75 2.20 -5.40
CA GLU A 34 -6.70 3.11 -6.05
C GLU A 34 -6.43 4.57 -5.66
N GLU A 35 -6.33 4.87 -4.35
CA GLU A 35 -6.07 6.23 -3.86
C GLU A 35 -4.72 6.78 -4.35
N VAL A 36 -3.65 5.99 -4.21
CA VAL A 36 -2.30 6.42 -4.63
C VAL A 36 -2.25 6.64 -6.13
N MET A 37 -2.83 5.75 -6.95
CA MET A 37 -2.83 5.97 -8.40
C MET A 37 -3.63 7.21 -8.80
N GLU A 38 -4.73 7.52 -8.12
CA GLU A 38 -5.54 8.70 -8.41
C GLU A 38 -4.79 9.99 -8.01
N GLU A 39 -4.29 10.07 -6.77
CA GLU A 39 -3.58 11.26 -6.27
C GLU A 39 -2.29 11.50 -7.06
N VAL A 40 -1.45 10.46 -7.24
CA VAL A 40 -0.19 10.59 -7.96
C VAL A 40 -0.43 10.96 -9.42
N MET A 41 -1.42 10.38 -10.10
CA MET A 41 -1.70 10.77 -11.48
C MET A 41 -2.16 12.22 -11.59
N GLU A 42 -2.99 12.71 -10.66
CA GLU A 42 -3.48 14.08 -10.69
C GLU A 42 -2.34 15.07 -10.43
N ASP A 43 -1.59 14.88 -9.35
CA ASP A 43 -0.49 15.77 -8.96
C ASP A 43 0.64 15.77 -10.00
N VAL A 44 1.07 14.59 -10.46
CA VAL A 44 2.13 14.49 -11.48
C VAL A 44 1.69 15.08 -12.80
N MET A 45 0.46 14.82 -13.26
CA MET A 45 -0.01 15.42 -14.51
C MET A 45 -0.08 16.94 -14.42
N GLU A 46 -0.49 17.50 -13.27
CA GLU A 46 -0.59 18.95 -13.11
C GLU A 46 0.79 19.61 -13.05
N GLU A 47 1.70 19.12 -12.20
CA GLU A 47 3.05 19.68 -12.06
C GLU A 47 3.87 19.51 -13.35
N VAL A 48 3.87 18.31 -13.95
CA VAL A 48 4.64 18.05 -15.17
C VAL A 48 4.09 18.85 -16.35
N MET A 49 2.76 18.95 -16.51
CA MET A 49 2.22 19.77 -17.60
C MET A 49 2.58 21.24 -17.42
N GLU A 50 2.55 21.80 -16.21
CA GLU A 50 2.94 23.20 -15.99
C GLU A 50 4.43 23.43 -16.26
N GLU A 51 5.33 22.66 -15.64
CA GLU A 51 6.78 22.87 -15.80
C GLU A 51 7.24 22.62 -17.24
N VAL A 52 6.79 21.53 -17.86
CA VAL A 52 7.19 21.20 -19.24
C VAL A 52 6.61 22.20 -20.23
N MET A 53 5.36 22.66 -20.05
CA MET A 53 4.84 23.70 -20.94
C MET A 53 5.61 25.02 -20.80
N GLU A 54 6.01 25.42 -19.60
CA GLU A 54 6.80 26.65 -19.43
C GLU A 54 8.19 26.52 -20.07
N GLU A 55 8.95 25.46 -19.79
CA GLU A 55 10.30 25.31 -20.34
C GLU A 55 10.30 25.10 -21.87
N VAL A 56 9.40 24.25 -22.38
CA VAL A 56 9.36 23.93 -23.81
C VAL A 56 8.83 25.09 -24.64
N MET A 57 7.87 25.89 -24.14
CA MET A 57 7.41 27.09 -24.87
C MET A 57 8.51 28.17 -24.96
N GLU A 58 9.44 28.25 -24.01
CA GLU A 58 10.57 29.17 -24.11
C GLU A 58 11.65 28.70 -25.10
N GLU A 59 11.93 27.40 -25.18
CA GLU A 59 13.03 26.88 -26.01
C GLU A 59 12.61 26.47 -27.44
N VAL A 60 11.34 26.11 -27.67
CA VAL A 60 10.93 25.38 -28.87
C VAL A 60 9.68 26.00 -29.53
N MET A 61 9.82 26.48 -30.76
CA MET A 61 8.69 27.01 -31.57
C MET A 61 8.13 26.00 -32.60
N GLU A 62 8.70 24.80 -32.70
CA GLU A 62 8.23 23.74 -33.61
C GLU A 62 7.35 22.72 -32.87
N GLU A 63 6.15 22.51 -33.40
CA GLU A 63 5.10 21.67 -32.81
C GLU A 63 5.50 20.18 -32.68
N GLU A 64 6.33 19.67 -33.59
CA GLU A 64 6.81 18.27 -33.53
C GLU A 64 7.75 18.02 -32.36
N VAL A 65 8.68 18.94 -32.10
CA VAL A 65 9.64 18.84 -30.98
C VAL A 65 8.90 18.98 -29.65
N MET A 66 7.88 19.82 -29.58
CA MET A 66 7.03 19.96 -28.40
C MET A 66 6.26 18.66 -28.07
N GLN A 67 5.79 17.93 -29.08
CA GLN A 67 5.14 16.64 -28.85
C GLN A 67 6.13 15.56 -28.38
N GLU A 68 7.31 15.45 -28.99
CA GLU A 68 8.32 14.47 -28.56
C GLU A 68 8.78 14.74 -27.12
N VAL A 69 9.07 15.99 -26.76
CA VAL A 69 9.51 16.34 -25.39
C VAL A 69 8.40 16.06 -24.38
N MET A 70 7.15 16.44 -24.69
CA MET A 70 6.03 16.17 -23.78
C MET A 70 5.81 14.66 -23.61
N GLU A 71 5.95 13.85 -24.67
CA GLU A 71 5.82 12.40 -24.56
C GLU A 71 6.97 11.77 -23.76
N GLU A 72 8.23 12.17 -24.00
CA GLU A 72 9.38 11.65 -23.24
C GLU A 72 9.29 12.05 -21.76
N VAL A 73 9.06 13.33 -21.45
CA VAL A 73 9.03 13.80 -20.06
C VAL A 73 7.83 13.21 -19.31
N MET A 74 6.64 13.19 -19.91
CA MET A 74 5.49 12.55 -19.28
C MET A 74 5.77 11.07 -19.00
N LYS A 75 6.43 10.37 -19.92
CA LYS A 75 6.74 8.96 -19.71
C LYS A 75 7.79 8.75 -18.62
N GLU A 76 8.87 9.51 -18.66
CA GLU A 76 9.98 9.37 -17.69
C GLU A 76 9.52 9.74 -16.28
N VAL A 77 8.84 10.87 -16.12
CA VAL A 77 8.33 11.31 -14.82
C VAL A 77 7.24 10.37 -14.31
N MET A 78 6.31 9.94 -15.16
CA MET A 78 5.29 8.98 -14.72
C MET A 78 5.88 7.63 -14.34
N GLU A 79 6.88 7.12 -15.07
CA GLU A 79 7.54 5.86 -14.69
C GLU A 79 8.31 6.02 -13.37
N GLU A 80 9.14 7.06 -13.21
CA GLU A 80 9.93 7.25 -11.98
C GLU A 80 9.05 7.54 -10.76
N VAL A 81 8.11 8.49 -10.86
CA VAL A 81 7.28 8.88 -9.72
C VAL A 81 6.33 7.75 -9.33
N MET A 82 5.72 7.06 -10.30
CA MET A 82 4.86 5.92 -9.96
C MET A 82 5.66 4.79 -9.32
N GLU A 83 6.88 4.49 -9.78
CA GLU A 83 7.69 3.44 -9.16
C GLU A 83 8.08 3.82 -7.73
N GLU A 84 8.58 5.04 -7.52
CA GLU A 84 9.07 5.49 -6.21
C GLU A 84 7.94 5.65 -5.19
N VAL A 85 6.82 6.29 -5.57
CA VAL A 85 5.67 6.46 -4.68
C VAL A 85 4.99 5.12 -4.38
N MET A 86 4.82 4.25 -5.39
CA MET A 86 4.25 2.94 -5.13
C MET A 86 5.14 2.12 -4.21
N GLU A 87 6.47 2.16 -4.34
CA GLU A 87 7.36 1.42 -3.45
C GLU A 87 7.29 1.95 -2.01
N GLU A 88 7.40 3.27 -1.80
CA GLU A 88 7.34 3.86 -0.46
C GLU A 88 5.99 3.62 0.23
N VAL A 89 4.87 3.92 -0.45
CA VAL A 89 3.53 3.78 0.14
C VAL A 89 3.23 2.32 0.46
N MET A 90 3.60 1.41 -0.45
CA MET A 90 3.44 -0.02 -0.21
C MET A 90 4.23 -0.51 1.00
N GLU A 91 5.48 -0.06 1.16
CA GLU A 91 6.31 -0.46 2.31
C GLU A 91 5.71 0.06 3.62
N GLU A 92 5.34 1.34 3.69
CA GLU A 92 4.74 1.95 4.89
C GLU A 92 3.41 1.29 5.26
N VAL A 93 2.50 1.14 4.29
CA VAL A 93 1.18 0.53 4.51
C VAL A 93 1.32 -0.92 4.96
N MET A 94 2.17 -1.72 4.30
CA MET A 94 2.37 -3.12 4.72
C MET A 94 2.94 -3.21 6.14
N GLU A 95 3.85 -2.30 6.52
CA GLU A 95 4.40 -2.29 7.87
C GLU A 95 3.33 -1.94 8.92
N GLU A 96 2.54 -0.88 8.68
CA GLU A 96 1.48 -0.44 9.59
C GLU A 96 0.39 -1.50 9.73
N VAL A 97 -0.14 -2.02 8.61
CA VAL A 97 -1.18 -3.05 8.60
C VAL A 97 -0.71 -4.31 9.32
N MET A 98 0.51 -4.79 9.04
CA MET A 98 1.02 -5.98 9.74
C MET A 98 1.14 -5.75 11.25
N GLN A 99 1.55 -4.56 11.68
CA GLN A 99 1.66 -4.25 13.11
C GLN A 99 0.30 -4.15 13.80
N GLU A 100 -0.69 -3.54 13.16
CA GLU A 100 -2.05 -3.42 13.72
C GLU A 100 -2.72 -4.80 13.77
N VAL A 101 -2.73 -5.53 12.66
CA VAL A 101 -3.34 -6.88 12.58
C VAL A 101 -2.71 -7.83 13.59
N MET A 102 -1.38 -7.84 13.71
CA MET A 102 -0.72 -8.71 14.71
C MET A 102 -1.12 -8.37 16.14
N GLN A 103 -1.29 -7.08 16.46
CA GLN A 103 -1.69 -6.66 17.80
C GLN A 103 -3.14 -7.05 18.10
N GLU A 104 -4.08 -6.73 17.20
CA GLU A 104 -5.49 -7.04 17.39
C GLU A 104 -5.74 -8.54 17.48
N VAL A 105 -5.18 -9.32 16.53
CA VAL A 105 -5.33 -10.78 16.54
C VAL A 105 -4.74 -11.40 17.81
N MET A 106 -3.58 -10.91 18.27
CA MET A 106 -2.97 -11.43 19.50
C MET A 106 -3.81 -11.14 20.74
N GLU A 107 -4.40 -9.94 20.82
CA GLU A 107 -5.29 -9.58 21.93
C GLU A 107 -6.57 -10.43 21.93
N GLU A 108 -7.26 -10.52 20.80
CA GLU A 108 -8.50 -11.30 20.68
C GLU A 108 -8.29 -12.79 20.97
N VAL A 109 -7.27 -13.40 20.36
CA VAL A 109 -6.98 -14.82 20.57
C VAL A 109 -6.61 -15.09 22.04
N MET A 110 -5.86 -14.19 22.67
CA MET A 110 -5.51 -14.34 24.08
C MET A 110 -6.74 -14.24 24.99
N GLU A 111 -7.65 -13.30 24.72
CA GLU A 111 -8.90 -13.15 25.45
C GLU A 111 -9.79 -14.41 25.31
N GLU A 112 -10.00 -14.88 24.08
CA GLU A 112 -10.83 -16.08 23.83
C GLU A 112 -10.27 -17.33 24.51
N VAL A 113 -8.95 -17.55 24.38
CA VAL A 113 -8.29 -18.70 25.01
C VAL A 113 -8.41 -18.62 26.54
N MET A 114 -8.20 -17.45 27.15
CA MET A 114 -8.37 -17.27 28.58
C MET A 114 -9.82 -17.50 29.03
N GLU A 115 -10.80 -17.03 28.27
CA GLU A 115 -12.20 -17.27 28.58
C GLU A 115 -12.55 -18.76 28.54
N VAL A 116 -12.13 -19.48 27.49
CA VAL A 116 -12.34 -20.92 27.35
C VAL A 116 -11.68 -21.70 28.50
N VAL A 117 -10.48 -21.30 28.91
CA VAL A 117 -9.75 -21.90 30.02
C VAL A 117 -10.45 -21.64 31.36
N MET A 118 -10.95 -20.43 31.59
CA MET A 118 -11.65 -20.07 32.84
C MET A 118 -13.05 -20.69 32.95
N ARG A 119 -13.70 -20.99 31.82
CA ARG A 119 -15.01 -21.71 31.78
C ARG A 119 -14.87 -23.22 31.95
N ARG A 120 -13.68 -23.80 31.78
CA ARG A 120 -13.40 -25.23 31.96
C ARG A 120 -13.00 -25.56 33.41
#